data_AF-A0A7W9QEP8-F1
#
_entry.id   AF-A0A7W9QEP8-F1
#
_cell.length_a   1.000
_cell.length_b   1.000
_cell.length_c   1.000
_cell.angle_alpha   90.00
_cell.angle_beta   90.00
_cell.angle_gamma   90.00
#
_symmetry.space_group_name_H-M   'P 1'
#
loop_
_entity.id
_entity.type
_entity.pdbx_description
1 polymer ?
#
loop_
_entity_poly.entity_id
_entity_poly.type
_entity_poly.pdbx_seq_one_letter_code
_entity_poly.pdbx_strand_id
1 'polypeptide(L)'
;MTSDAWRTPRPTPGRAAEARPVTTYRVTLQFEKDGPSSSGWWADLAVAERKFTAWLGTYGSLDGVLIQLAEETDDGRDSILKIWTKEHGETFGPA
;
A
#
# COMPACT_ATOMS: atom_id res chain seq x y z
N MET A 1 -31.88 -24.21 42.83
CA MET A 1 -30.99 -23.05 42.90
C MET A 1 -29.78 -23.37 42.06
N THR A 2 -29.78 -22.99 40.78
CA THR A 2 -28.75 -23.38 39.79
C THR A 2 -27.99 -22.14 39.39
N SER A 3 -26.74 -22.02 39.83
CA SER A 3 -25.86 -20.90 39.53
C SER A 3 -25.03 -21.19 38.27
N ASP A 4 -25.30 -20.38 37.24
CA ASP A 4 -24.34 -19.72 36.34
C ASP A 4 -23.13 -20.51 35.81
N ALA A 5 -23.30 -21.12 34.62
CA ALA A 5 -22.24 -21.81 33.88
C ALA A 5 -22.08 -21.26 32.45
N TRP A 6 -21.94 -19.94 32.28
CA TRP A 6 -21.65 -19.31 30.99
C TRP A 6 -20.49 -18.30 31.07
N ARG A 7 -19.37 -18.69 31.68
CA ARG A 7 -18.12 -17.91 31.56
C ARG A 7 -17.43 -18.28 30.24
N THR A 8 -17.89 -17.72 29.13
CA THR A 8 -17.10 -17.68 27.89
C THR A 8 -15.78 -16.97 28.17
N PRO A 9 -14.61 -17.54 27.83
CA PRO A 9 -13.38 -16.77 27.86
C PRO A 9 -13.55 -15.60 26.90
N ARG A 10 -13.38 -14.37 27.40
CA ARG A 10 -13.23 -13.19 26.55
C ARG A 10 -12.13 -13.49 25.53
N PRO A 11 -12.34 -13.29 24.22
CA PRO A 11 -11.21 -13.23 23.31
C PRO A 11 -10.34 -12.08 23.81
N THR A 12 -9.12 -12.40 24.24
CA THR A 12 -8.09 -11.40 24.48
C THR A 12 -7.97 -10.58 23.20
N PRO A 13 -8.15 -9.25 23.19
CA PRO A 13 -7.79 -8.43 22.03
C PRO A 13 -6.26 -8.28 22.01
N GLY A 14 -5.54 -9.39 22.06
CA GLY A 14 -4.15 -9.45 21.67
C GLY A 14 -4.15 -9.89 20.22
N ARG A 15 -3.82 -8.98 19.30
CA ARG A 15 -3.62 -9.23 17.85
C ARG A 15 -4.80 -8.96 16.89
N ALA A 16 -5.77 -8.12 17.27
CA ALA A 16 -6.30 -7.21 16.26
C ALA A 16 -5.37 -6.00 16.30
N ALA A 17 -4.26 -6.05 15.56
CA ALA A 17 -3.63 -4.81 15.14
C ALA A 17 -4.77 -4.04 14.48
N GLU A 18 -5.17 -2.93 15.09
CA GLU A 18 -6.19 -2.04 14.56
C GLU A 18 -5.80 -1.79 13.11
N ALA A 19 -6.49 -2.42 12.16
CA ALA A 19 -6.30 -2.17 10.75
C ALA A 19 -6.76 -0.73 10.56
N ARG A 20 -5.81 0.20 10.67
CA ARG A 20 -6.09 1.61 10.64
C ARG A 20 -6.67 1.93 9.27
N PRO A 21 -7.73 2.74 9.21
CA PRO A 21 -8.39 3.00 7.96
C PRO A 21 -7.38 3.66 7.00
N VAL A 22 -7.18 3.01 5.85
CA VAL A 22 -6.46 3.62 4.74
C VAL A 22 -7.29 4.80 4.26
N THR A 23 -6.66 5.96 4.19
CA THR A 23 -7.31 7.20 3.77
C THR A 23 -7.13 7.45 2.28
N THR A 24 -5.99 7.07 1.72
CA THR A 24 -5.65 7.31 0.31
C THR A 24 -4.54 6.37 -0.17
N TYR A 25 -4.52 6.11 -1.47
CA TYR A 25 -3.47 5.39 -2.17
C TYR A 25 -2.66 6.36 -3.02
N ARG A 26 -1.34 6.33 -2.87
CA ARG A 26 -0.41 7.16 -3.62
C ARG A 26 0.35 6.34 -4.63
N VAL A 27 0.37 6.76 -5.89
CA VAL A 27 1.30 6.23 -6.90
C VAL A 27 2.36 7.28 -7.17
N THR A 28 3.63 6.89 -7.04
CA THR A 28 4.79 7.73 -7.33
C THR A 28 5.56 7.15 -8.51
N LEU A 29 5.90 8.00 -9.47
CA LEU A 29 6.81 7.72 -10.59
C LEU A 29 8.02 8.60 -10.39
N GLN A 30 9.20 8.00 -10.31
CA GLN A 30 10.48 8.70 -10.28
C GLN A 30 11.28 8.25 -11.49
N PHE A 31 11.75 9.21 -12.30
CA PHE A 31 12.41 8.91 -13.59
C PHE A 31 13.85 8.41 -13.43
N GLU A 32 14.53 8.90 -12.40
CA GLU A 32 15.89 8.56 -12.06
C GLU A 32 16.07 8.72 -10.54
N LYS A 33 17.07 8.04 -9.97
CA LYS A 33 17.38 8.14 -8.54
C LYS A 33 17.61 9.61 -8.15
N ASP A 34 16.89 10.07 -7.13
CA ASP A 34 16.92 11.45 -6.62
C ASP A 34 16.49 12.53 -7.65
N GLY A 35 15.92 12.10 -8.78
CA GLY A 35 15.44 12.98 -9.83
C GLY A 35 13.95 13.33 -9.72
N PRO A 36 13.40 13.93 -10.79
CA PRO A 36 12.01 14.36 -10.83
C PRO A 36 11.04 13.22 -10.51
N SER A 37 10.08 13.52 -9.63
CA SER A 37 9.00 12.60 -9.31
C SER A 37 7.63 13.21 -9.66
N SER A 38 6.73 12.34 -10.09
CA SER A 38 5.32 12.63 -10.29
C SER A 38 4.52 11.73 -9.36
N SER A 39 3.61 12.33 -8.59
CA SER A 39 2.76 11.60 -7.65
C SER A 39 1.30 11.88 -7.92
N GLY A 40 0.47 10.85 -7.74
CA GLY A 40 -0.99 10.97 -7.72
C GLY A 40 -1.58 10.27 -6.50
N TRP A 41 -2.71 10.77 -6.03
CA TRP A 41 -3.44 10.28 -4.86
C TRP A 41 -4.86 9.89 -5.25
N TRP A 42 -5.34 8.74 -4.79
CA TRP A 42 -6.67 8.23 -5.06
C TRP A 42 -7.29 7.61 -3.81
N ALA A 43 -8.59 7.79 -3.59
CA ALA A 43 -9.29 7.17 -2.47
C ALA A 43 -9.55 5.67 -2.67
N ASP A 44 -9.45 5.16 -3.91
CA ASP A 44 -9.79 3.78 -4.28
C ASP A 44 -8.53 3.03 -4.77
N LEU A 45 -8.26 1.87 -4.16
CA LEU A 45 -7.13 1.02 -4.49
C LEU A 45 -7.16 0.56 -5.95
N ALA A 46 -8.32 0.12 -6.45
CA ALA A 46 -8.46 -0.38 -7.81
C ALA A 46 -8.17 0.73 -8.84
N VAL A 47 -8.49 1.99 -8.52
CA VAL A 47 -8.13 3.14 -9.36
C VAL A 47 -6.62 3.37 -9.32
N ALA A 48 -6.00 3.33 -8.14
CA ALA A 48 -4.56 3.49 -7.98
C ALA A 48 -3.78 2.38 -8.70
N GLU A 49 -4.22 1.12 -8.62
CA GLU A 49 -3.62 -0.01 -9.33
C GLU A 49 -3.72 0.11 -10.85
N ARG A 50 -4.86 0.60 -11.37
CA ARG A 50 -5.00 0.90 -12.79
C ARG A 50 -4.02 1.97 -13.24
N LYS A 51 -3.80 3.00 -12.41
CA LYS A 51 -2.85 4.09 -12.70
C LYS A 51 -1.40 3.61 -12.63
N PHE A 52 -1.08 2.80 -11.63
CA PHE A 52 0.20 2.11 -11.52
C PHE A 52 0.50 1.32 -12.80
N THR A 53 -0.41 0.46 -13.23
CA THR A 53 -0.25 -0.36 -14.45
C THR A 53 -0.14 0.50 -15.71
N ALA A 54 -0.92 1.58 -15.82
CA ALA A 54 -0.82 2.51 -16.94
C ALA A 54 0.56 3.20 -17.00
N TRP A 55 1.13 3.55 -15.85
CA TRP A 55 2.49 4.10 -15.77
C TRP A 55 3.55 3.06 -16.09
N LEU A 56 3.38 1.81 -15.67
CA LEU A 56 4.26 0.71 -16.09
C LEU A 56 4.27 0.58 -17.62
N GLY A 57 3.09 0.61 -18.26
CA GLY A 57 3.00 0.50 -19.72
C GLY A 57 3.60 1.70 -20.47
N THR A 58 3.64 2.88 -19.84
CA THR A 58 4.12 4.12 -20.47
C THR A 58 5.62 4.34 -20.23
N TYR A 59 6.08 4.11 -19.00
CA TYR A 59 7.42 4.49 -18.53
C TYR A 59 8.27 3.29 -18.11
N GLY A 60 7.69 2.09 -17.97
CA GLY A 60 8.37 0.89 -17.49
C GLY A 60 9.38 0.28 -18.46
N SER A 61 9.66 0.90 -19.61
CA SER A 61 10.78 0.52 -20.47
C SER A 61 12.02 1.41 -20.27
N LEU A 62 11.86 2.54 -19.57
CA LEU A 62 12.92 3.50 -19.33
C LEU A 62 13.86 3.01 -18.22
N ASP A 63 15.15 3.21 -18.43
CA ASP A 63 16.18 2.89 -17.44
C ASP A 63 16.13 3.87 -16.27
N GLY A 64 16.34 3.37 -15.05
CA GLY A 64 16.34 4.19 -13.83
C GLY A 64 14.95 4.54 -13.28
N VAL A 65 13.87 4.17 -13.97
CA VAL A 65 12.50 4.42 -13.49
C VAL A 65 12.14 3.55 -12.29
N LEU A 66 11.61 4.21 -11.27
CA LEU A 66 10.99 3.63 -10.09
C LEU A 66 9.51 4.01 -10.05
N ILE A 67 8.63 3.02 -10.01
CA ILE A 67 7.18 3.25 -9.84
C ILE A 67 6.74 2.56 -8.56
N GLN A 68 6.07 3.28 -7.67
CA GLN A 68 5.63 2.77 -6.37
C GLN A 68 4.15 3.04 -6.17
N LEU A 69 3.43 2.06 -5.64
CA LEU A 69 2.09 2.19 -5.09
C LEU A 69 2.18 2.03 -3.58
N ALA A 70 1.70 3.02 -2.85
CA ALA A 70 1.64 3.04 -1.40
C ALA A 70 0.20 3.29 -0.94
N GLU A 71 -0.16 2.75 0.22
CA GLU A 71 -1.32 3.20 0.99
C GLU A 71 -0.87 4.15 2.08
N GLU A 72 -1.62 5.23 2.27
CA GLU A 72 -1.45 6.21 3.33
C GLU A 72 -2.55 5.96 4.38
N THR A 73 -2.15 5.72 5.62
CA THR A 73 -3.10 5.58 6.75
C THR A 73 -3.42 6.95 7.34
N ASP A 74 -4.51 7.03 8.11
CA ASP A 74 -4.94 8.26 8.78
C ASP A 74 -3.88 8.93 9.69
N ASP A 75 -2.94 8.17 10.27
CA ASP A 75 -1.80 8.74 11.02
C ASP A 75 -0.66 9.28 10.14
N GLY A 76 -0.83 9.30 8.81
CA GLY A 76 0.19 9.74 7.87
C GLY A 76 1.35 8.76 7.66
N ARG A 77 1.13 7.46 7.91
CA ARG A 77 2.12 6.42 7.55
C ARG A 77 1.88 5.94 6.14
N ASP A 78 2.96 5.85 5.37
CA ASP A 78 2.96 5.23 4.05
C ASP A 78 3.41 3.76 4.15
N SER A 79 2.56 2.83 3.72
CA SER A 79 2.91 1.42 3.52
C SER A 79 3.03 1.15 2.03
N ILE A 80 4.19 0.66 1.59
CA ILE A 80 4.40 0.35 0.17
C ILE A 80 3.72 -0.98 -0.17
N LEU A 81 2.76 -0.93 -1.09
CA LEU A 81 2.05 -2.11 -1.58
C LEU A 81 2.80 -2.76 -2.74
N LYS A 82 3.21 -1.95 -3.73
CA LYS A 82 3.90 -2.41 -4.94
C LYS A 82 5.04 -1.48 -5.28
N ILE A 83 6.13 -2.07 -5.75
CA ILE A 83 7.30 -1.40 -6.31
C ILE A 83 7.54 -2.02 -7.67
N TRP A 84 7.90 -1.20 -8.64
CA TRP A 84 8.36 -1.67 -9.92
C TRP A 84 9.63 -0.93 -10.31
N THR A 85 10.61 -1.69 -10.78
CA THR A 85 11.79 -1.18 -11.48
C THR A 85 12.01 -2.02 -12.73
N LYS A 86 12.70 -1.48 -13.73
CA LYS A 86 13.05 -2.21 -14.95
C LYS A 86 13.88 -3.47 -14.65
N GLU A 87 14.74 -3.39 -13.66
CA GLU A 87 15.68 -4.46 -13.29
C GLU A 87 15.00 -5.61 -12.55
N HIS A 88 13.98 -5.32 -11.73
CA HIS A 88 13.37 -6.31 -10.82
C HIS A 88 11.92 -6.66 -11.18
N GLY A 89 11.28 -5.90 -12.06
CA GLY A 89 9.84 -6.03 -12.33
C GLY A 89 8.99 -5.63 -11.14
N GLU A 90 7.73 -6.09 -11.10
CA GLU A 90 6.82 -5.83 -9.98
C GLU A 90 7.25 -6.66 -8.75
N THR A 91 7.54 -5.96 -7.66
CA THR A 91 7.88 -6.50 -6.34
C THR A 91 6.92 -5.93 -5.31
N PHE A 92 6.46 -6.73 -4.36
CA PHE A 92 5.63 -6.24 -3.26
C PHE A 92 6.52 -5.63 -2.16
N GLY A 93 6.08 -4.53 -1.55
CA GLY A 93 6.80 -3.94 -0.43
C GLY A 93 6.90 -4.91 0.76
N PRO A 94 7.84 -4.71 1.70
CA PRO A 94 7.91 -5.54 2.89
C PRO A 94 6.60 -5.42 3.66
N ALA A 95 5.96 -6.57 3.93
CA ALA A 95 4.76 -6.71 4.74
C ALA A 95 4.99 -6.24 6.19
#